data_AF-N8VLP9-F1
#
_entry.id   AF-N8VLP9-F1
#
_cell.length_a   1.000
_cell.length_b   1.000
_cell.length_c   1.000
_cell.angle_alpha   90.00
_cell.angle_beta   90.00
_cell.angle_gamma   90.00
#
_symmetry.space_group_name_H-M   'P 1'
#
loop_
_entity.id
_entity.type
_entity.pdbx_description
1 polymer ?
#
loop_
_entity_poly.entity_id
_entity_poly.type
_entity_poly.pdbx_seq_one_letter_code
_entity_poly.pdbx_strand_id
1 'polypeptide(L)'
;MVTKTDTTQIITQPKLDEHVQPSLKRWFKHFLYISSTHRYFNKQDRMQIANAVQQAEKGHVGEIQVVIEGHIPCSQAYHQNTRLRAQQLFAELGVWDTELNSGVLLYLNLCERKVEIVIDRGLKNATQTETWNTICQNIAVTLAQKEYLRAVIGGVNEIGQVLDQYYVKTDLYDENELPNEPIILK
;
A
#
# COMPACT_ATOMS: atom_id res chain seq x y z
N MET A 1 -53.68 -14.30 23.84
CA MET A 1 -53.08 -13.17 23.12
C MET A 1 -51.77 -12.85 23.81
N VAL A 2 -50.64 -13.14 23.16
CA VAL A 2 -49.30 -12.81 23.67
C VAL A 2 -48.70 -11.85 22.67
N THR A 3 -48.54 -10.60 23.10
CA THR A 3 -47.89 -9.51 22.36
C THR A 3 -46.42 -9.84 22.18
N LYS A 4 -45.97 -9.94 20.92
CA LYS A 4 -44.57 -10.16 20.59
C LYS A 4 -43.80 -8.84 20.76
N THR A 5 -42.76 -8.91 21.57
CA THR A 5 -41.81 -7.85 21.90
C THR A 5 -40.99 -7.43 20.68
N ASP A 6 -40.77 -6.12 20.55
CA ASP A 6 -39.89 -5.46 19.59
C ASP A 6 -38.50 -6.10 19.56
N THR A 7 -38.12 -6.64 18.40
CA THR A 7 -36.75 -7.09 18.14
C THR A 7 -35.99 -5.96 17.46
N THR A 8 -35.15 -5.29 18.24
CA THR A 8 -34.13 -4.34 17.81
C THR A 8 -33.29 -4.94 16.68
N GLN A 9 -33.49 -4.45 15.45
CA GLN A 9 -32.59 -4.74 14.34
C GLN A 9 -31.31 -3.94 14.55
N ILE A 10 -30.27 -4.61 15.06
CA ILE A 10 -28.91 -4.11 14.99
C ILE A 10 -28.48 -4.22 13.53
N ILE A 11 -28.62 -3.12 12.79
CA ILE A 11 -28.09 -2.98 11.44
C ILE A 11 -26.60 -2.67 11.57
N THR A 12 -25.76 -3.69 11.64
CA THR A 12 -24.33 -3.53 11.31
C THR A 12 -24.21 -3.46 9.79
N GLN A 13 -24.20 -2.26 9.22
CA GLN A 13 -23.70 -2.09 7.86
C GLN A 13 -22.17 -2.19 7.90
N PRO A 14 -21.55 -3.14 7.17
CA PRO A 14 -20.12 -3.05 6.92
C PRO A 14 -19.90 -1.84 6.01
N LYS A 15 -19.14 -0.85 6.48
CA LYS A 15 -18.72 0.31 5.69
C LYS A 15 -17.64 -0.14 4.70
N LEU A 16 -18.05 -0.85 3.65
CA LEU A 16 -17.14 -1.43 2.64
C LEU A 16 -17.61 -1.25 1.19
N ASP A 17 -18.54 -0.31 0.95
CA ASP A 17 -18.97 0.03 -0.41
C ASP A 17 -18.35 1.37 -0.85
N GLU A 18 -17.04 1.37 -1.11
CA GLU A 18 -16.54 2.21 -2.21
C GLU A 18 -17.05 1.56 -3.50
N HIS A 19 -18.21 2.01 -4.00
CA HIS A 19 -18.77 1.54 -5.26
C HIS A 19 -17.76 1.71 -6.41
N VAL A 20 -17.09 0.63 -6.80
CA VAL A 20 -16.24 0.62 -8.00
C VAL A 20 -17.16 0.54 -9.22
N GLN A 21 -17.32 1.68 -9.89
CA GLN A 21 -18.08 1.74 -11.13
C GLN A 21 -17.26 1.13 -12.27
N PRO A 22 -17.84 0.21 -13.07
CA PRO A 22 -17.16 -0.36 -14.21
C PRO A 22 -16.71 0.70 -15.20
N SER A 23 -15.44 0.66 -15.64
CA SER A 23 -14.86 1.69 -16.50
C SER A 23 -14.16 1.11 -17.71
N LEU A 24 -14.83 1.15 -18.87
CA LEU A 24 -14.24 0.78 -20.16
C LEU A 24 -13.02 1.65 -20.51
N LYS A 25 -13.02 2.93 -20.09
CA LYS A 25 -11.86 3.83 -20.27
C LYS A 25 -10.63 3.32 -19.52
N ARG A 26 -10.80 2.81 -18.30
CA ARG A 26 -9.69 2.17 -17.55
C ARG A 26 -9.26 0.88 -18.21
N TRP A 27 -10.21 0.04 -18.64
CA TRP A 27 -9.91 -1.18 -19.38
C TRP A 27 -9.04 -0.90 -20.62
N PHE A 28 -9.42 0.06 -21.47
CA PHE A 28 -8.64 0.45 -22.66
C PHE A 28 -7.26 1.00 -22.28
N LYS A 29 -7.16 1.81 -21.22
CA LYS A 29 -5.90 2.39 -20.75
C LYS A 29 -4.91 1.30 -20.32
N HIS A 30 -5.35 0.30 -19.56
CA HIS A 30 -4.52 -0.83 -19.15
C HIS A 30 -4.21 -1.77 -20.31
N PHE A 31 -5.18 -2.04 -21.19
CA PHE A 31 -5.02 -2.91 -22.36
C PHE A 31 -3.98 -2.39 -23.35
N LEU A 32 -3.91 -1.07 -23.54
CA LEU A 32 -2.95 -0.43 -24.46
C LEU A 32 -1.63 -0.04 -23.78
N TYR A 33 -1.45 -0.31 -22.48
CA TYR A 33 -0.23 0.06 -21.77
C TYR A 33 0.87 -1.00 -21.97
N ILE A 34 1.87 -0.66 -22.77
CA ILE A 34 3.09 -1.47 -22.90
C ILE A 34 3.95 -1.24 -21.65
N SER A 35 3.87 -2.16 -20.69
CA SER A 35 4.56 -2.07 -19.41
C SER A 35 6.07 -2.05 -19.60
N SER A 36 6.69 -0.92 -19.25
CA SER A 36 8.14 -0.75 -19.18
C SER A 36 8.63 -0.71 -17.72
N THR A 37 7.93 -1.38 -16.80
CA THR A 37 8.29 -1.46 -15.37
C THR A 37 9.76 -1.81 -15.13
N HIS A 38 10.28 -2.80 -15.86
CA HIS A 38 11.71 -3.16 -15.80
C HIS A 38 12.67 -2.08 -16.32
N ARG A 39 12.20 -1.17 -17.19
CA ARG A 39 12.98 -0.03 -17.67
C ARG A 39 13.04 1.10 -16.65
N TYR A 40 12.03 1.23 -15.79
CA TYR A 40 11.97 2.26 -14.75
C TYR A 40 12.62 1.83 -13.43
N PHE A 41 12.67 0.52 -13.15
CA PHE A 41 13.27 -0.05 -11.94
C PHE A 41 14.21 -1.21 -12.29
N ASN A 42 15.43 -0.85 -12.67
CA ASN A 42 16.50 -1.80 -12.96
C ASN A 42 17.04 -2.45 -11.65
N LYS A 43 18.01 -3.37 -11.75
CA LYS A 43 18.56 -4.05 -10.57
C LYS A 43 19.17 -3.08 -9.54
N GLN A 44 19.85 -2.02 -9.99
CA GLN A 44 20.42 -0.99 -9.11
C GLN A 44 19.34 -0.20 -8.39
N ASP A 45 18.24 0.13 -9.07
CA ASP A 45 17.10 0.83 -8.46
C ASP A 45 16.45 -0.02 -7.37
N ARG A 46 16.27 -1.32 -7.63
CA ARG A 46 15.71 -2.26 -6.64
C ARG A 46 16.59 -2.38 -5.40
N MET A 47 17.91 -2.46 -5.58
CA MET A 47 18.86 -2.48 -4.46
C MET A 47 18.80 -1.18 -3.66
N GLN A 48 18.67 -0.03 -4.32
CA GLN A 48 18.54 1.26 -3.63
C GLN A 48 17.22 1.35 -2.85
N ILE A 49 16.12 0.83 -3.39
CA ILE A 49 14.85 0.75 -2.67
C ILE A 49 14.99 -0.18 -1.46
N ALA A 50 15.55 -1.37 -1.64
CA ALA A 50 15.74 -2.32 -0.53
C ALA A 50 16.61 -1.74 0.59
N ASN A 51 17.69 -1.04 0.25
CA ASN A 51 18.52 -0.34 1.24
C ASN A 51 17.78 0.80 1.94
N ALA A 52 16.85 1.47 1.25
CA ALA A 52 16.03 2.52 1.85
C ALA A 52 15.00 1.92 2.83
N VAL A 53 14.36 0.80 2.46
CA VAL A 53 13.44 0.07 3.35
C VAL A 53 14.17 -0.38 4.61
N GLN A 54 15.29 -1.09 4.46
CA GLN A 54 16.10 -1.54 5.59
C GLN A 54 16.56 -0.39 6.51
N GLN A 55 16.81 0.80 5.96
CA GLN A 55 17.16 1.97 6.77
C GLN A 55 15.96 2.59 7.46
N ALA A 56 14.82 2.66 6.77
CA ALA A 56 13.58 3.20 7.30
C ALA A 56 13.05 2.35 8.45
N GLU A 57 13.28 1.03 8.43
CA GLU A 57 12.81 0.11 9.47
C GLU A 57 13.64 0.13 10.76
N LYS A 58 14.81 0.78 10.75
CA LYS A 58 15.68 0.83 11.92
C LYS A 58 15.10 1.67 13.04
N GLY A 59 14.91 1.03 14.18
CA GLY A 59 14.52 1.71 15.42
C GLY A 59 13.05 1.57 15.78
N HIS A 60 12.27 0.85 14.97
CA HIS A 60 10.88 0.53 15.21
C HIS A 60 10.53 -0.88 14.69
N VAL A 61 9.35 -1.37 15.04
CA VAL A 61 8.87 -2.73 14.67
C VAL A 61 8.03 -2.75 13.39
N GLY A 62 7.86 -1.61 12.72
CA GLY A 62 7.11 -1.52 11.47
C GLY A 62 7.88 -2.10 10.29
N GLU A 63 7.18 -2.85 9.45
CA GLU A 63 7.72 -3.56 8.29
C GLU A 63 7.08 -3.00 7.01
N ILE A 64 7.88 -2.65 6.00
CA ILE A 64 7.46 -1.93 4.80
C ILE A 64 7.68 -2.82 3.56
N GLN A 65 6.60 -3.28 2.94
CA GLN A 65 6.65 -3.92 1.64
C GLN A 65 6.33 -2.94 0.52
N VAL A 66 7.30 -2.72 -0.38
CA VAL A 66 7.08 -1.93 -1.61
C VAL A 66 6.60 -2.85 -2.72
N VAL A 67 5.49 -2.48 -3.38
CA VAL A 67 4.97 -3.16 -4.58
C VAL A 67 4.77 -2.16 -5.70
N ILE A 68 5.36 -2.46 -6.86
CA ILE A 68 5.28 -1.62 -8.04
C ILE A 68 4.63 -2.44 -9.15
N GLU A 69 3.42 -2.07 -9.52
CA GLU A 69 2.65 -2.71 -10.57
C GLU A 69 2.58 -1.81 -11.81
N GLY A 70 2.93 -2.37 -12.97
CA GLY A 70 2.87 -1.65 -14.23
C GLY A 70 1.46 -1.27 -14.61
N HIS A 71 0.58 -2.27 -14.69
CA HIS A 71 -0.85 -2.09 -14.94
C HIS A 71 -1.66 -3.11 -14.14
N ILE A 72 -2.91 -2.78 -13.82
CA ILE A 72 -3.82 -3.77 -13.24
C ILE A 72 -4.22 -4.74 -14.37
N PRO A 73 -4.28 -6.07 -14.16
CA PRO A 73 -4.81 -6.99 -15.16
C PRO A 73 -6.17 -6.51 -15.69
N CYS A 74 -6.38 -6.50 -17.01
CA CYS A 74 -7.55 -5.84 -17.60
C CYS A 74 -8.90 -6.37 -17.09
N SER A 75 -8.99 -7.68 -16.83
CA SER A 75 -10.17 -8.30 -16.22
C SER A 75 -10.47 -7.75 -14.82
N GLN A 76 -9.43 -7.48 -14.03
CA GLN A 76 -9.52 -6.89 -12.70
C GLN A 76 -9.77 -5.39 -12.76
N ALA A 77 -9.10 -4.67 -13.66
CA ALA A 77 -9.19 -3.21 -13.81
C ALA A 77 -10.62 -2.71 -14.10
N TYR A 78 -11.47 -3.57 -14.67
CA TYR A 78 -12.87 -3.27 -14.90
C TYR A 78 -13.70 -3.23 -13.60
N HIS A 79 -13.35 -4.03 -12.59
CA HIS A 79 -14.10 -4.17 -11.33
C HIS A 79 -13.36 -3.67 -10.09
N GLN A 80 -12.07 -3.35 -10.20
CA GLN A 80 -11.22 -2.98 -9.07
C GLN A 80 -10.53 -1.63 -9.31
N ASN A 81 -10.60 -0.75 -8.32
CA ASN A 81 -9.78 0.45 -8.26
C ASN A 81 -8.39 0.13 -7.66
N THR A 82 -7.48 1.09 -7.67
CA THR A 82 -6.12 0.93 -7.11
C THR A 82 -6.14 0.61 -5.62
N ARG A 83 -7.08 1.18 -4.88
CA ARG A 83 -7.25 0.93 -3.45
C ARG A 83 -7.59 -0.54 -3.16
N LEU A 84 -8.58 -1.10 -3.85
CA LEU A 84 -8.93 -2.52 -3.73
C LEU A 84 -7.79 -3.42 -4.18
N ARG A 85 -7.08 -3.05 -5.25
CA ARG A 85 -5.91 -3.81 -5.72
C ARG A 85 -4.79 -3.82 -4.67
N ALA A 86 -4.51 -2.69 -4.03
CA ALA A 86 -3.54 -2.60 -2.94
C ALA A 86 -3.96 -3.46 -1.74
N GLN A 87 -5.24 -3.42 -1.34
CA GLN A 87 -5.76 -4.26 -0.26
C GLN A 87 -5.69 -5.77 -0.57
N GLN A 88 -5.98 -6.14 -1.83
CA GLN A 88 -5.82 -7.51 -2.29
C GLN A 88 -4.36 -7.95 -2.20
N LEU A 89 -3.42 -7.14 -2.71
CA LEU A 89 -1.99 -7.43 -2.66
C LEU A 89 -1.45 -7.50 -1.22
N PHE A 90 -1.95 -6.65 -0.33
CA PHE A 90 -1.62 -6.69 1.10
C PHE A 90 -1.94 -8.06 1.71
N ALA A 91 -3.09 -8.64 1.36
CA ALA A 91 -3.49 -9.96 1.82
C ALA A 91 -2.73 -11.09 1.11
N GLU A 92 -2.61 -11.04 -0.22
CA GLU A 92 -1.96 -12.08 -1.04
C GLU A 92 -0.47 -12.23 -0.73
N LEU A 93 0.21 -11.12 -0.42
CA LEU A 93 1.65 -11.10 -0.13
C LEU A 93 1.96 -11.31 1.35
N GLY A 94 0.94 -11.45 2.21
CA GLY A 94 1.15 -11.70 3.64
C GLY A 94 1.75 -10.51 4.40
N VAL A 95 1.57 -9.27 3.93
CA VAL A 95 2.12 -8.07 4.60
C VAL A 95 1.53 -7.88 6.00
N TRP A 96 0.36 -8.45 6.26
CA TRP A 96 -0.28 -8.47 7.59
C TRP A 96 0.30 -9.52 8.54
N ASP A 97 1.07 -10.48 8.04
CA ASP A 97 1.63 -11.59 8.82
C ASP A 97 2.91 -11.13 9.53
N THR A 98 2.72 -10.17 10.44
CA THR A 98 3.77 -9.63 11.33
C THR A 98 3.33 -9.84 12.78
N GLU A 99 4.26 -10.17 13.67
CA GLU A 99 3.95 -10.51 15.07
C GLU A 99 3.18 -9.37 15.77
N LEU A 100 3.52 -8.13 15.44
CA LEU A 100 2.96 -6.92 16.04
C LEU A 100 1.89 -6.22 15.17
N ASN A 101 1.46 -6.84 14.08
CA ASN A 101 0.49 -6.27 13.14
C ASN A 101 0.91 -4.85 12.70
N SER A 102 2.17 -4.74 12.30
CA SER A 102 2.90 -3.51 12.05
C SER A 102 3.26 -3.34 10.55
N GLY A 103 2.76 -4.24 9.71
CA GLY A 103 3.00 -4.22 8.27
C GLY A 103 2.39 -3.02 7.53
N VAL A 104 3.15 -2.49 6.59
CA VAL A 104 2.78 -1.39 5.69
C VAL A 104 3.09 -1.79 4.25
N LEU A 105 2.07 -1.75 3.39
CA LEU A 105 2.24 -1.88 1.94
C LEU A 105 2.25 -0.50 1.30
N LEU A 106 3.36 -0.17 0.63
CA LEU A 106 3.45 0.94 -0.32
C LEU A 106 3.23 0.42 -1.74
N TYR A 107 2.04 0.65 -2.30
CA TYR A 107 1.66 0.20 -3.63
C TYR A 107 1.69 1.34 -4.65
N LEU A 108 2.39 1.14 -5.76
CA LEU A 108 2.45 2.07 -6.88
C LEU A 108 1.87 1.42 -8.13
N ASN A 109 0.89 2.09 -8.75
CA ASN A 109 0.40 1.74 -10.09
C ASN A 109 0.93 2.73 -11.12
N LEU A 110 1.84 2.30 -12.00
CA LEU A 110 2.51 3.20 -12.95
C LEU A 110 1.59 3.64 -14.09
N CYS A 111 0.73 2.74 -14.59
CA CYS A 111 -0.25 3.07 -15.63
C CYS A 111 -1.24 4.13 -15.15
N GLU A 112 -1.76 4.01 -13.92
CA GLU A 112 -2.68 4.98 -13.34
C GLU A 112 -2.01 6.19 -12.70
N ARG A 113 -0.69 6.14 -12.46
CA ARG A 113 0.08 7.12 -11.67
C ARG A 113 -0.55 7.34 -10.30
N LYS A 114 -0.95 6.25 -9.67
CA LYS A 114 -1.59 6.24 -8.36
C LYS A 114 -0.71 5.53 -7.36
N VAL A 115 -0.83 5.98 -6.12
CA VAL A 115 -0.10 5.47 -4.97
C VAL A 115 -1.11 5.19 -3.88
N GLU A 116 -0.99 4.03 -3.25
CA GLU A 116 -1.85 3.60 -2.16
C GLU A 116 -0.96 3.10 -1.02
N ILE A 117 -1.25 3.53 0.20
CA ILE A 117 -0.65 2.97 1.41
C ILE A 117 -1.71 2.16 2.14
N VAL A 118 -1.44 0.88 2.38
CA VAL A 118 -2.28 -0.01 3.19
C VAL A 118 -1.50 -0.35 4.45
N ILE A 119 -2.10 -0.10 5.61
CA ILE A 119 -1.51 -0.37 6.91
C ILE A 119 -2.31 -1.43 7.63
N ASP A 120 -1.62 -2.22 8.44
CA ASP A 120 -2.26 -3.21 9.30
C ASP A 120 -2.99 -2.55 10.50
N ARG A 121 -3.78 -3.35 11.21
CA ARG A 121 -4.64 -2.94 12.34
C ARG A 121 -3.87 -2.37 13.53
N GLY A 122 -2.63 -2.80 13.77
CA GLY A 122 -1.80 -2.28 14.86
C GLY A 122 -1.47 -0.81 14.66
N LEU A 123 -1.18 -0.42 13.42
CA LEU A 123 -0.91 0.95 13.01
C LEU A 123 -2.16 1.81 12.80
N LYS A 124 -3.26 1.18 12.38
CA LYS A 124 -4.50 1.91 12.04
C LYS A 124 -5.08 2.70 13.22
N ASN A 125 -4.95 2.18 14.44
CA ASN A 125 -5.43 2.88 15.64
C ASN A 125 -4.43 3.91 16.17
N ALA A 126 -3.15 3.80 15.78
CA ALA A 126 -2.08 4.67 16.23
C ALA A 126 -1.93 5.91 15.34
N THR A 127 -2.35 5.86 14.07
CA THR A 127 -2.00 6.88 13.06
C THR A 127 -3.22 7.63 12.49
N GLN A 128 -2.98 8.85 12.00
CA GLN A 128 -4.00 9.67 11.33
C GLN A 128 -4.05 9.39 9.83
N THR A 129 -5.26 9.36 9.26
CA THR A 129 -5.45 9.05 7.83
C THR A 129 -4.86 10.15 6.93
N GLU A 130 -4.90 11.40 7.40
CA GLU A 130 -4.39 12.59 6.74
C GLU A 130 -2.87 12.50 6.49
N THR A 131 -2.12 11.90 7.43
CA THR A 131 -0.68 11.70 7.30
C THR A 131 -0.37 10.81 6.10
N TRP A 132 -1.01 9.63 6.00
CA TRP A 132 -0.81 8.70 4.90
C TRP A 132 -1.27 9.27 3.55
N ASN A 133 -2.37 10.02 3.54
CA ASN A 133 -2.83 10.72 2.35
C ASN A 133 -1.81 11.75 1.84
N THR A 134 -1.17 12.48 2.76
CA THR A 134 -0.12 13.46 2.42
C THR A 134 1.08 12.77 1.78
N ILE A 135 1.53 11.64 2.35
CA ILE A 135 2.62 10.84 1.79
C ILE A 135 2.27 10.35 0.38
N CYS A 136 1.07 9.79 0.20
CA CYS A 136 0.60 9.34 -1.12
C CYS A 136 0.62 10.49 -2.15
N GLN A 137 0.20 11.69 -1.75
CA GLN A 137 0.18 12.87 -2.61
C GLN A 137 1.60 13.32 -3.00
N ASN A 138 2.55 13.33 -2.04
CA ASN A 138 3.95 13.68 -2.29
C ASN A 138 4.61 12.73 -3.30
N ILE A 139 4.39 11.42 -3.11
CA ILE A 139 4.88 10.38 -4.03
C ILE A 139 4.24 10.57 -5.41
N ALA A 140 2.93 10.79 -5.48
CA ALA A 140 2.21 10.98 -6.75
C ALA A 140 2.74 12.20 -7.55
N VAL A 141 3.04 13.31 -6.86
CA VAL A 141 3.64 14.51 -7.48
C VAL A 141 5.02 14.19 -8.06
N THR A 142 5.86 13.48 -7.30
CA THR A 142 7.22 13.11 -7.74
C THR A 142 7.19 12.10 -8.91
N LEU A 143 6.24 11.16 -8.89
CA LEU A 143 5.99 10.25 -10.01
C LEU A 143 5.54 11.00 -11.27
N ALA A 144 4.72 12.04 -11.14
CA ALA A 144 4.29 12.86 -12.28
C ALA A 144 5.47 13.58 -12.96
N GLN A 145 6.53 13.88 -12.21
CA GLN A 145 7.79 14.44 -12.71
C GLN A 145 8.72 13.39 -13.35
N LYS A 146 8.32 12.11 -13.39
CA LYS A 146 9.09 10.96 -13.88
C LYS A 146 10.34 10.65 -13.03
N GLU A 147 10.38 11.14 -11.80
CA GLU A 147 11.46 10.85 -10.83
C GLU A 147 11.12 9.58 -10.02
N TYR A 148 11.02 8.43 -10.70
CA TYR A 148 10.44 7.20 -10.14
C TYR A 148 11.17 6.67 -8.89
N LEU A 149 12.49 6.49 -8.98
CA LEU A 149 13.29 5.99 -7.86
C LEU A 149 13.19 6.94 -6.66
N ARG A 150 13.29 8.25 -6.91
CA ARG A 150 13.18 9.28 -5.87
C ARG A 150 11.81 9.24 -5.20
N ALA A 151 10.73 9.06 -5.97
CA ALA A 151 9.38 8.97 -5.44
C ALA A 151 9.24 7.79 -4.47
N VAL A 152 9.77 6.62 -4.82
CA VAL A 152 9.71 5.44 -3.96
C VAL A 152 10.55 5.63 -2.70
N ILE A 153 11.82 6.03 -2.83
CA ILE A 153 12.71 6.24 -1.68
C ILE A 153 12.16 7.33 -0.74
N GLY A 154 11.67 8.44 -1.30
CA GLY A 154 11.04 9.50 -0.51
C GLY A 154 9.82 9.00 0.26
N GLY A 155 8.95 8.24 -0.40
CA GLY A 155 7.81 7.60 0.24
C GLY A 155 8.19 6.65 1.38
N VAL A 156 9.16 5.77 1.15
CA VAL A 156 9.68 4.84 2.17
C VAL A 156 10.22 5.60 3.38
N ASN A 157 11.01 6.66 3.16
CA ASN A 157 11.55 7.47 4.23
C ASN A 157 10.45 8.22 5.02
N GLU A 158 9.46 8.77 4.33
CA GLU A 158 8.31 9.41 4.98
C GLU A 158 7.50 8.40 5.81
N ILE A 159 7.32 7.17 5.32
CA ILE A 159 6.68 6.08 6.07
C ILE A 159 7.48 5.73 7.33
N GLY A 160 8.80 5.51 7.22
CA GLY A 160 9.66 5.21 8.37
C GLY A 160 9.61 6.29 9.45
N GLN A 161 9.64 7.57 9.05
CA GLN A 161 9.49 8.70 10.00
C GLN A 161 8.16 8.70 10.75
N VAL A 162 7.08 8.26 10.10
CA VAL A 162 5.79 8.10 10.76
C VAL A 162 5.89 6.96 11.77
N LEU A 163 6.40 5.81 11.37
CA LEU A 163 6.53 4.62 12.23
C LEU A 163 7.41 4.88 13.47
N ASP A 164 8.51 5.61 13.30
CA ASP A 164 9.41 6.06 14.39
C ASP A 164 8.70 6.87 15.49
N GLN A 165 7.65 7.63 15.13
CA GLN A 165 6.93 8.45 16.08
C GLN A 165 5.94 7.63 16.93
N TYR A 166 5.46 6.50 16.42
CA TYR A 166 4.39 5.73 17.05
C TYR A 166 4.89 4.52 17.82
N TYR A 167 6.00 3.92 17.41
CA TYR A 167 6.60 2.82 18.13
C TYR A 167 7.74 3.33 19.01
N VAL A 168 7.58 3.19 20.33
CA VAL A 168 8.68 3.38 21.27
C VAL A 168 9.73 2.32 20.94
N LYS A 169 10.99 2.76 20.74
CA LYS A 169 12.16 1.90 20.56
C LYS A 169 12.06 0.68 21.46
N THR A 170 11.72 -0.45 20.84
CA THR A 170 11.72 -1.72 21.53
C THR A 170 13.04 -2.34 21.16
N ASP A 171 14.03 -2.26 22.06
CA ASP A 171 15.39 -2.82 21.89
C ASP A 171 15.38 -4.37 21.73
N LEU A 172 14.22 -4.98 21.47
CA LEU A 172 13.97 -6.42 21.55
C LEU A 172 13.47 -7.03 20.24
N TYR A 173 13.18 -6.24 19.21
CA TYR A 173 12.69 -6.74 17.92
C TYR A 173 13.54 -6.18 16.77
N ASP A 174 14.50 -6.99 16.32
CA ASP A 174 15.36 -6.75 15.15
C ASP A 174 15.27 -7.94 14.17
N GLU A 175 14.19 -8.74 14.27
CA GLU A 175 13.90 -9.78 13.29
C GLU A 175 13.18 -9.16 12.11
N ASN A 176 13.80 -9.24 10.94
CA ASN A 176 13.24 -8.73 9.69
C ASN A 176 12.15 -9.69 9.17
N GLU A 177 10.88 -9.36 9.41
CA GLU A 177 9.73 -10.23 9.11
C GLU A 177 9.36 -10.24 7.62
N LEU A 178 9.50 -9.11 6.93
CA LEU A 178 9.21 -8.98 5.50
C LEU A 178 10.47 -8.76 4.65
N PRO A 179 10.54 -9.28 3.40
CA PRO A 179 11.67 -9.00 2.52
C PRO A 179 11.75 -7.51 2.13
N ASN A 180 12.92 -6.91 2.34
CA ASN A 180 13.21 -5.52 1.94
C ASN A 180 13.12 -5.27 0.41
N GLU A 181 13.21 -6.32 -0.42
CA GLU A 181 13.22 -6.14 -1.87
C GLU A 181 11.84 -5.71 -2.41
N PRO A 182 11.79 -4.72 -3.33
CA PRO A 182 10.52 -4.33 -3.94
C PRO A 182 9.99 -5.41 -4.88
N ILE A 183 8.72 -5.73 -4.76
CA ILE A 183 8.03 -6.67 -5.64
C ILE A 183 7.55 -5.92 -6.89
N ILE A 184 7.99 -6.38 -8.06
CA ILE A 184 7.64 -5.77 -9.34
C ILE A 184 6.64 -6.66 -10.09
N LEU A 185 5.43 -6.15 -10.29
CA LEU A 185 4.35 -6.80 -11.03
C LEU A 185 4.24 -6.18 -12.44
N LYS A 186 3.93 -7.01 -13.43
CA LYS A 186 3.88 -6.61 -14.85
C LYS A 186 2.61 -5.82 -15.17
#